data_AF-A0A368EVV1-F1
#
_entry.id   AF-A0A368EVV1-F1
#
_cell.length_a   1.000
_cell.length_b   1.000
_cell.length_c   1.000
_cell.angle_alpha   90.00
_cell.angle_beta   90.00
_cell.angle_gamma   90.00
#
_symmetry.space_group_name_H-M   'P 1'
#
loop_
_entity.id
_entity.type
_entity.pdbx_description
1 polymer ?
#
loop_
_entity_poly.entity_id
_entity_poly.type
_entity_poly.pdbx_seq_one_letter_code
_entity_poly.pdbx_strand_id
1 'polypeptide(L)'
;MRDKPVQVRPWRLADMDFISNPRTLMDPRRTVFIGGVPRPTRASELAECLERLYGPVCYVGIDIDPELKYPKGAARVTFVTTQAFIAAINGRFVHVHHGESQKRVEIKPYVMDEQMCDHCEGKQCSSRYAPYFCGDVDCLQVRSKIRDFYTIGRN
;
A
#
# COMPACT_ATOMS: atom_id res chain seq x y z
N MET A 1 7.34 -41.30 -7.87
CA MET A 1 6.88 -39.90 -7.70
C MET A 1 5.64 -39.74 -8.56
N ARG A 2 4.56 -39.13 -8.07
CA ARG A 2 3.41 -38.79 -8.93
C ARG A 2 3.78 -37.53 -9.71
N ASP A 3 3.71 -37.59 -11.04
CA ASP A 3 3.92 -36.44 -11.93
C ASP A 3 2.83 -35.41 -11.68
N LYS A 4 3.14 -34.42 -10.83
CA LYS A 4 2.28 -33.24 -10.68
C LYS A 4 2.54 -32.35 -11.89
N PRO A 5 1.49 -31.92 -12.62
CA PRO A 5 1.67 -30.98 -13.70
C PRO A 5 2.29 -29.69 -13.17
N VAL A 6 3.39 -29.26 -13.79
CA VAL A 6 4.07 -28.00 -13.49
C VAL A 6 3.42 -26.91 -14.33
N GLN A 7 3.16 -25.76 -13.73
CA GLN A 7 2.70 -24.57 -14.44
C GLN A 7 3.75 -23.47 -14.34
N VAL A 8 4.22 -23.00 -15.50
CA VAL A 8 5.06 -21.80 -15.61
C VAL A 8 4.15 -20.61 -15.91
N ARG A 9 4.30 -19.51 -15.18
CA ARG A 9 3.53 -18.27 -15.39
C ARG A 9 4.49 -17.11 -15.66
N PRO A 10 4.77 -16.78 -16.93
CA PRO A 10 5.59 -15.63 -17.25
C PRO A 10 4.87 -14.34 -16.85
N TRP A 11 5.64 -13.30 -16.57
CA TRP A 11 5.12 -11.97 -16.24
C TRP A 11 5.99 -10.91 -16.91
N ARG A 12 5.37 -9.84 -17.42
CA ARG A 12 6.07 -8.81 -18.18
C ARG A 12 6.50 -7.69 -17.24
N LEU A 13 7.76 -7.27 -17.35
CA LEU A 13 8.26 -6.14 -16.56
C LEU A 13 7.51 -4.83 -16.85
N ALA A 14 6.98 -4.67 -18.07
CA ALA A 14 6.14 -3.52 -18.42
C ALA A 14 4.80 -3.46 -17.66
N ASP A 15 4.42 -4.53 -16.95
CA ASP A 15 3.22 -4.58 -16.12
C ASP A 15 3.50 -4.26 -14.64
N MET A 16 4.72 -3.84 -14.31
CA MET A 16 5.15 -3.61 -12.92
C MET A 16 4.57 -2.36 -12.28
N ASP A 17 4.28 -1.35 -13.09
CA ASP A 17 3.81 -0.07 -12.61
C ASP A 17 2.65 0.47 -13.45
N PHE A 18 1.89 1.34 -12.83
CA PHE A 18 0.82 2.08 -13.45
C PHE A 18 0.86 3.51 -12.89
N ILE A 19 0.77 4.49 -13.78
CA ILE A 19 0.69 5.92 -13.45
C ILE A 19 -0.47 6.50 -14.25
N SER A 20 -1.50 7.01 -13.58
CA SER A 20 -2.69 7.54 -14.28
C SER A 20 -2.42 8.90 -14.96
N ASN A 21 -1.64 9.76 -14.32
CA ASN A 21 -1.17 11.02 -14.90
C ASN A 21 0.24 11.33 -14.36
N PRO A 22 1.28 11.36 -15.22
CA PRO A 22 2.66 11.65 -14.82
C PRO A 22 2.87 13.00 -14.15
N ARG A 23 1.92 13.93 -14.26
CA ARG A 23 1.96 15.26 -13.64
C ARG A 23 1.33 15.29 -12.24
N THR A 24 0.65 14.24 -11.83
CA THR A 24 0.00 14.19 -10.50
C THR A 24 1.05 14.11 -9.42
N LEU A 25 1.01 15.05 -8.47
CA LEU A 25 1.83 14.98 -7.27
C LEU A 25 1.38 13.80 -6.41
N MET A 26 2.26 12.82 -6.28
CA MET A 26 2.05 11.66 -5.43
C MET A 26 2.40 12.03 -3.99
N ASP A 27 1.44 11.80 -3.09
CA ASP A 27 1.67 11.96 -1.66
C ASP A 27 1.90 10.58 -1.04
N PRO A 28 3.13 10.27 -0.56
CA PRO A 28 3.42 9.00 0.09
C PRO A 28 2.48 8.69 1.26
N ARG A 29 1.91 9.70 1.93
CA ARG A 29 0.98 9.52 3.05
C ARG A 29 -0.36 8.91 2.64
N ARG A 30 -0.71 8.97 1.35
CA ARG A 30 -1.92 8.36 0.77
C ARG A 30 -1.62 7.02 0.11
N THR A 31 -0.50 6.41 0.49
CA THR A 31 -0.06 5.12 -0.04
C THR A 31 -0.45 3.99 0.89
N VAL A 32 -0.94 2.90 0.32
CA VAL A 32 -1.21 1.64 1.02
C VAL A 32 -0.25 0.57 0.53
N PHE A 33 0.07 -0.36 1.42
CA PHE A 33 0.70 -1.63 1.12
C PHE A 33 -0.36 -2.70 0.97
N ILE A 34 -0.28 -3.51 -0.09
CA ILE A 34 -1.18 -4.62 -0.34
C ILE A 34 -0.39 -5.93 -0.35
N GLY A 35 -0.64 -6.78 0.64
CA GLY A 35 0.01 -8.07 0.81
C GLY A 35 -0.81 -9.23 0.24
N GLY A 36 -0.12 -10.18 -0.40
CA GLY A 36 -0.74 -11.40 -0.92
C GLY A 36 -1.29 -11.30 -2.33
N VAL A 37 -0.95 -10.23 -3.08
CA VAL A 37 -1.32 -10.05 -4.49
C VAL A 37 -0.93 -11.28 -5.32
N PRO A 38 -1.81 -11.82 -6.19
CA PRO A 38 -1.41 -12.86 -7.13
C PRO A 38 -0.22 -12.39 -7.98
N ARG A 39 0.86 -13.18 -8.04
CA ARG A 39 2.08 -12.77 -8.75
C ARG A 39 1.87 -12.37 -10.23
N PRO A 40 0.97 -13.02 -10.99
CA PRO A 40 0.75 -12.62 -12.37
C PRO A 40 -0.09 -11.34 -12.55
N THR A 41 -0.60 -10.74 -11.48
CA THR A 41 -1.43 -9.52 -11.54
C THR A 41 -0.64 -8.37 -12.16
N ARG A 42 -1.29 -7.60 -13.05
CA ARG A 42 -0.72 -6.39 -13.65
C ARG A 42 -1.02 -5.18 -12.78
N ALA A 43 -0.12 -4.19 -12.75
CA ALA A 43 -0.34 -2.97 -11.98
C ALA A 43 -1.63 -2.23 -12.41
N SER A 44 -1.93 -2.19 -13.70
CA SER A 44 -3.14 -1.57 -14.25
C SER A 44 -4.43 -2.28 -13.81
N GLU A 45 -4.41 -3.62 -13.73
CA GLU A 45 -5.57 -4.42 -13.28
C GLU A 45 -5.87 -4.15 -11.80
N LEU A 46 -4.81 -4.05 -10.99
CA LEU A 46 -4.95 -3.72 -9.57
C LEU A 46 -5.44 -2.28 -9.38
N ALA A 47 -4.96 -1.33 -10.20
CA ALA A 47 -5.46 0.05 -10.19
C ALA A 47 -6.96 0.08 -10.48
N GLU A 48 -7.41 -0.52 -11.59
CA GLU A 48 -8.83 -0.55 -11.99
C GLU A 48 -9.72 -1.19 -10.92
N CYS A 49 -9.24 -2.26 -10.27
CA CYS A 49 -9.95 -2.92 -9.17
C CYS A 49 -10.17 -1.96 -7.99
N LEU A 50 -9.13 -1.27 -7.56
CA LEU A 50 -9.18 -0.37 -6.39
C LEU A 50 -9.91 0.93 -6.70
N GLU A 51 -9.79 1.44 -7.92
CA GLU A 51 -10.51 2.63 -8.38
C GLU A 51 -12.02 2.46 -8.29
N ARG A 52 -12.50 1.29 -8.71
CA ARG A 52 -13.92 0.94 -8.66
C ARG A 52 -14.47 0.84 -7.23
N LEU A 53 -13.63 0.46 -6.26
CA LEU A 53 -14.06 0.16 -4.90
C LEU A 53 -13.90 1.35 -3.95
N TYR A 54 -12.80 2.09 -4.07
CA TYR A 54 -12.40 3.08 -3.07
C TYR A 54 -12.27 4.49 -3.65
N GLY A 55 -12.00 4.61 -4.95
CA GLY A 55 -11.82 5.88 -5.64
C GLY A 55 -10.47 6.01 -6.33
N PRO A 56 -10.20 7.17 -6.96
CA PRO A 56 -9.16 7.33 -7.97
C PRO A 56 -7.75 7.01 -7.46
N VAL A 57 -7.00 6.26 -8.26
CA VAL A 57 -5.62 5.83 -8.00
C VAL A 57 -4.67 6.60 -8.91
N CYS A 58 -3.57 7.13 -8.34
CA CYS A 58 -2.54 7.79 -9.16
C CYS A 58 -1.38 6.87 -9.51
N TYR A 59 -1.10 5.89 -8.66
CA TYR A 59 0.03 5.00 -8.85
C TYR A 59 -0.23 3.61 -8.28
N VAL A 60 0.24 2.58 -9.00
CA VAL A 60 0.43 1.22 -8.49
C VAL A 60 1.84 0.79 -8.85
N GLY A 61 2.56 0.20 -7.89
CA GLY A 61 3.82 -0.49 -8.13
C GLY A 61 3.79 -1.89 -7.54
N ILE A 62 3.98 -2.91 -8.37
CA ILE A 62 4.15 -4.30 -7.95
C ILE A 62 5.57 -4.47 -7.41
N ASP A 63 5.69 -5.00 -6.20
CA ASP A 63 7.00 -5.26 -5.61
C ASP A 63 7.65 -6.46 -6.31
N ILE A 64 8.78 -6.19 -6.97
CA ILE A 64 9.57 -7.19 -7.69
C ILE A 64 10.83 -7.56 -6.91
N ASP A 65 11.29 -8.78 -7.13
CA ASP A 65 12.63 -9.18 -6.74
C ASP A 65 13.67 -8.49 -7.65
N PRO A 66 14.68 -7.79 -7.10
CA PRO A 66 15.62 -7.03 -7.91
C PRO A 66 16.56 -7.90 -8.73
N GLU A 67 16.82 -9.15 -8.32
CA GLU A 67 17.70 -10.09 -9.01
C GLU A 67 16.89 -10.93 -10.00
N LEU A 68 15.79 -11.53 -9.53
CA LEU A 68 14.97 -12.44 -10.34
C LEU A 68 14.02 -11.71 -11.29
N LYS A 69 13.85 -10.39 -11.11
CA LYS A 69 12.93 -9.55 -11.89
C LYS A 69 11.51 -10.14 -11.95
N TYR A 70 11.02 -10.63 -10.81
CA TYR A 70 9.75 -11.33 -10.72
C TYR A 70 8.91 -10.87 -9.52
N PRO A 71 7.56 -10.78 -9.63
CA PRO A 71 6.70 -10.30 -8.56
C PRO A 71 6.79 -11.11 -7.25
N LYS A 72 6.91 -10.39 -6.13
CA LYS A 72 6.95 -10.97 -4.78
C LYS A 72 5.57 -11.26 -4.21
N GLY A 73 4.52 -10.79 -4.86
CA GLY A 73 3.13 -10.94 -4.41
C GLY A 73 2.70 -9.84 -3.43
N ALA A 74 3.24 -8.64 -3.61
CA ALA A 74 2.88 -7.45 -2.87
C ALA A 74 2.86 -6.24 -3.82
N ALA A 75 2.17 -5.18 -3.42
CA ALA A 75 2.10 -3.94 -4.18
C ALA A 75 2.01 -2.72 -3.26
N ARG A 76 2.43 -1.57 -3.79
CA ARG A 76 2.19 -0.24 -3.22
C ARG A 76 1.20 0.50 -4.11
N VAL A 77 0.20 1.14 -3.51
CA VAL A 77 -0.85 1.86 -4.23
C VAL A 77 -1.05 3.22 -3.62
N THR A 78 -0.95 4.28 -4.43
CA THR A 78 -1.17 5.67 -3.99
C THR A 78 -2.49 6.18 -4.53
N PHE A 79 -3.34 6.67 -3.63
CA PHE A 79 -4.63 7.26 -4.00
C PHE A 79 -4.52 8.76 -4.27
N VAL A 80 -5.39 9.26 -5.15
CA VAL A 80 -5.48 10.69 -5.48
C VAL A 80 -6.07 11.48 -4.31
N THR A 81 -7.01 10.91 -3.56
CA THR A 81 -7.71 11.60 -2.47
C THR A 81 -7.50 10.89 -1.13
N THR A 82 -7.50 11.68 -0.05
CA THR A 82 -7.42 11.15 1.32
C THR A 82 -8.64 10.30 1.65
N GLN A 83 -9.82 10.64 1.10
CA GLN A 83 -11.04 9.86 1.27
C GLN A 83 -10.91 8.43 0.69
N ALA A 84 -10.34 8.30 -0.52
CA ALA A 84 -10.14 6.98 -1.14
C ALA A 84 -9.11 6.15 -0.36
N PHE A 85 -8.03 6.79 0.12
CA PHE A 85 -7.06 6.16 1.01
C PHE A 85 -7.71 5.63 2.29
N ILE A 86 -8.48 6.46 3.00
CA ILE A 86 -9.19 6.05 4.23
C ILE A 86 -10.19 4.92 3.96
N ALA A 87 -10.93 4.99 2.86
CA ALA A 87 -11.86 3.94 2.46
C ALA A 87 -11.15 2.59 2.22
N ALA A 88 -9.97 2.61 1.59
CA ALA A 88 -9.16 1.42 1.37
C ALA A 88 -8.63 0.82 2.70
N ILE A 89 -8.17 1.66 3.63
CA ILE A 89 -7.73 1.19 4.96
C ILE A 89 -8.89 0.56 5.74
N ASN A 90 -10.06 1.22 5.77
CA ASN A 90 -11.27 0.70 6.39
C ASN A 90 -11.71 -0.64 5.78
N GLY A 91 -11.54 -0.78 4.46
CA GLY A 91 -11.84 -2.02 3.75
C GLY A 91 -11.02 -3.21 4.25
N ARG A 92 -9.75 -2.99 4.63
CA ARG A 92 -8.74 -3.94 5.17
C ARG A 92 -8.41 -5.14 4.29
N PHE A 93 -9.40 -5.72 3.60
CA PHE A 93 -9.26 -6.82 2.68
C PHE A 93 -10.03 -6.52 1.40
N VAL A 94 -9.44 -6.87 0.27
CA VAL A 94 -10.08 -6.80 -1.04
C VAL A 94 -9.87 -8.11 -1.77
N HIS A 95 -10.78 -8.44 -2.68
CA HIS A 95 -10.63 -9.59 -3.55
C HIS A 95 -10.05 -9.13 -4.89
N VAL A 96 -8.86 -9.64 -5.21
CA VAL A 96 -8.21 -9.40 -6.51
C VAL A 96 -8.43 -10.63 -7.37
N HIS A 97 -8.95 -10.41 -8.57
CA HIS A 97 -9.15 -11.44 -9.58
C HIS A 97 -7.93 -11.53 -10.48
N HIS A 98 -7.54 -12.76 -10.84
CA HIS A 98 -6.59 -13.02 -11.91
C HIS A 98 -6.94 -14.34 -12.60
N GLY A 99 -7.33 -14.26 -13.88
CA GLY A 99 -7.91 -15.38 -14.61
C GLY A 99 -9.16 -15.91 -13.92
N GLU A 100 -9.24 -17.23 -13.73
CA GLU A 100 -10.35 -17.89 -13.03
C GLU A 100 -10.22 -17.88 -11.50
N SER A 101 -9.12 -17.33 -10.97
CA SER A 101 -8.86 -17.31 -9.53
C SER A 101 -9.16 -15.96 -8.90
N GLN A 102 -9.77 -15.98 -7.72
CA GLN A 102 -9.98 -14.83 -6.87
C GLN A 102 -9.20 -15.03 -5.58
N LYS A 103 -8.42 -14.02 -5.18
CA LYS A 103 -7.64 -14.07 -3.95
C LYS A 103 -7.98 -12.90 -3.06
N ARG A 104 -8.24 -13.19 -1.78
CA ARG A 104 -8.38 -12.17 -0.75
C ARG A 104 -6.99 -11.67 -0.35
N VAL A 105 -6.76 -10.38 -0.50
CA VAL A 105 -5.48 -9.70 -0.19
C VAL A 105 -5.70 -8.71 0.96
N GLU A 106 -4.64 -8.40 1.69
CA GLU A 106 -4.70 -7.52 2.86
C GLU A 106 -4.15 -6.13 2.51
N ILE A 107 -4.88 -5.08 2.90
CA ILE A 107 -4.50 -3.67 2.74
C ILE A 107 -4.01 -3.16 4.10
N LYS A 108 -2.86 -2.49 4.10
CA LYS A 108 -2.26 -1.81 5.26
C LYS A 108 -1.81 -0.42 4.88
N PRO A 109 -1.77 0.54 5.83
CA PRO A 109 -1.09 1.80 5.60
C PRO A 109 0.38 1.55 5.23
N TYR A 110 0.88 2.27 4.22
CA TYR A 110 2.30 2.22 3.89
C TYR A 110 3.05 3.21 4.78
N VAL A 111 3.95 2.69 5.61
CA VAL A 111 4.77 3.50 6.52
C VAL A 111 6.21 3.42 6.03
N MET A 112 6.83 4.57 5.82
CA MET A 112 8.26 4.64 5.52
C MET A 112 9.05 4.74 6.83
N ASP A 113 10.24 4.13 6.87
CA ASP A 113 11.07 4.11 8.09
C ASP A 113 11.56 5.51 8.50
N GLU A 114 11.61 6.46 7.56
CA GLU A 114 12.17 7.80 7.73
C GLU A 114 11.09 8.89 7.83
N GLN A 115 9.93 8.60 8.43
CA GLN A 115 8.89 9.63 8.60
C GLN A 115 9.10 10.49 9.85
N MET A 116 8.94 11.80 9.69
CA MET A 116 8.91 12.75 10.80
C MET A 116 7.57 12.65 11.54
N CYS A 117 7.54 13.09 12.79
CA CYS A 117 6.31 13.15 13.58
C CYS A 117 5.32 14.14 12.95
N ASP A 118 4.06 13.73 12.77
CA ASP A 118 3.02 14.57 12.16
C ASP A 118 2.58 15.73 13.04
N HIS A 119 2.78 15.62 14.35
CA HIS A 119 2.39 16.65 15.31
C HIS A 119 3.46 17.73 15.46
N CYS A 120 4.73 17.33 15.53
CA CYS A 120 5.82 18.24 15.87
C CYS A 120 6.83 18.47 14.74
N GLU A 121 6.73 17.75 13.62
CA GLU A 121 7.66 17.82 12.48
C GLU A 121 9.13 17.65 12.91
N GLY A 122 9.39 16.84 13.94
CA GLY A 122 10.73 16.66 14.50
C GLY A 122 11.21 17.79 15.43
N LYS A 123 10.49 18.91 15.55
CA LYS A 123 10.84 20.05 16.42
C LYS A 123 10.92 19.67 17.89
N GLN A 124 10.03 18.77 18.35
CA GLN A 124 10.03 18.29 19.73
C GLN A 124 10.88 17.02 19.93
N CYS A 125 11.59 16.55 18.88
CA CYS A 125 12.27 15.25 18.88
C CYS A 125 13.70 15.33 18.39
N SER A 126 14.33 16.51 18.50
CA SER A 126 15.71 16.74 18.02
C SER A 126 15.92 16.28 16.57
N SER A 127 14.92 16.51 15.71
CA SER A 127 14.89 16.06 14.30
C SER A 127 15.04 14.55 14.09
N ARG A 128 14.72 13.72 15.08
CA ARG A 128 14.69 12.26 14.93
C ARG A 128 13.40 11.81 14.25
N TYR A 129 13.50 10.76 13.44
CA TYR A 129 12.36 10.07 12.86
C TYR A 129 11.44 9.49 13.93
N ALA A 130 10.14 9.49 13.64
CA ALA A 130 9.10 9.07 14.54
C ALA A 130 8.90 7.54 14.43
N PRO A 131 9.17 6.78 15.52
CA PRO A 131 9.24 5.32 15.44
C PRO A 131 7.88 4.60 15.51
N TYR A 132 6.76 5.33 15.62
CA TYR A 132 5.43 4.74 15.78
C TYR A 132 4.48 5.24 14.72
N PHE A 133 3.78 4.33 14.06
CA PHE A 133 2.63 4.65 13.23
C PHE A 133 1.35 4.16 13.89
N CYS A 134 0.40 5.07 14.03
CA CYS A 134 -0.92 4.80 14.58
C CYS A 134 -1.81 4.24 13.47
N GLY A 135 -2.04 2.92 13.49
CA GLY A 135 -2.82 2.23 12.45
C GLY A 135 -4.34 2.36 12.56
N ASP A 136 -4.83 3.05 13.59
CA ASP A 136 -6.25 3.36 13.74
C ASP A 136 -6.66 4.40 12.68
N VAL A 137 -7.84 4.23 12.09
CA VAL A 137 -8.36 5.10 11.04
C VAL A 137 -8.64 6.51 11.56
N ASP A 138 -8.98 6.63 12.85
CA ASP A 138 -9.17 7.93 13.50
C ASP A 138 -7.84 8.67 13.76
N CYS A 139 -6.71 8.00 13.51
CA CYS A 139 -5.38 8.48 13.88
C CYS A 139 -4.45 8.61 12.67
N LEU A 140 -4.17 7.52 11.92
CA LEU A 140 -3.34 7.43 10.70
C LEU A 140 -2.12 8.36 10.67
N GLN A 141 -1.43 8.46 11.80
CA GLN A 141 -0.37 9.43 12.04
C GLN A 141 0.91 8.76 12.53
N VAL A 142 2.05 9.30 12.08
CA VAL A 142 3.38 8.96 12.58
C VAL A 142 3.66 9.81 13.82
N ARG A 143 4.02 9.17 14.93
CA ARG A 143 4.19 9.81 16.23
C ARG A 143 5.55 9.50 16.84
N SER A 144 6.14 10.54 17.40
CA SER A 144 7.26 10.45 18.32
C SER A 144 6.75 10.11 19.72
N LYS A 145 7.40 9.16 20.41
CA LYS A 145 7.01 8.67 21.75
C LYS A 145 6.97 9.74 22.87
N ILE A 146 7.32 11.00 22.59
CA ILE A 146 7.74 11.96 23.61
C ILE A 146 6.60 12.58 24.43
N ARG A 147 5.30 12.55 24.02
CA ARG A 147 4.22 12.99 24.94
C ARG A 147 2.75 12.71 24.58
N ASP A 148 2.45 11.91 23.55
CA ASP A 148 1.07 11.89 22.98
C ASP A 148 0.23 10.63 23.25
N PHE A 149 0.71 9.69 24.09
CA PHE A 149 -0.11 8.51 24.46
C PHE A 149 -1.28 8.84 25.40
N TYR A 150 -1.29 10.02 26.04
CA TYR A 150 -2.32 10.37 27.03
C TYR A 150 -3.58 11.03 26.45
N THR A 151 -3.62 11.37 25.16
CA THR A 151 -4.70 12.20 24.58
C THR A 151 -5.70 11.45 23.69
N ILE A 152 -5.47 10.16 23.35
CA ILE A 152 -6.44 9.34 22.58
C ILE A 152 -7.05 8.20 23.43
N GLY A 153 -6.93 8.27 24.75
CA GLY A 153 -7.51 7.27 25.67
C GLY A 153 -8.74 7.77 26.45
N ARG A 154 -9.24 8.97 26.15
CA ARG A 154 -10.44 9.53 26.79
C ARG A 154 -11.31 10.24 25.76
N ASN A 155 -12.20 9.46 25.15
CA ASN A 155 -13.62 9.78 25.00
C ASN A 155 -14.38 8.47 24.85
#